data_AF-A0A3C0G274-F1
#
_entry.id   AF-A0A3C0G274-F1
#
_cell.length_a   1.000
_cell.length_b   1.000
_cell.length_c   1.000
_cell.angle_alpha   90.00
_cell.angle_beta   90.00
_cell.angle_gamma   90.00
#
_symmetry.space_group_name_H-M   'P 1'
#
loop_
_entity.id
_entity.type
_entity.pdbx_description
1 polymer ?
#
loop_
_entity_poly.entity_id
_entity_poly.type
_entity_poly.pdbx_seq_one_letter_code
_entity_poly.pdbx_strand_id
1 'polypeptide(L)'
;MNKAFIHPNFSIHGRAISFDDLTEVSYSLIKEGEGYEKQIGAFLLDWIDDSEIILVKTSGSTGKPKAIALQKEYMVNSALATGSYFNLKPNST
;
A
#
# COMPACT_ATOMS: atom_id res chain seq x y z
N MET A 1 -9.68 7.11 -7.22
CA MET A 1 -9.43 7.07 -5.76
C MET A 1 -9.39 8.49 -5.22
N ASN A 2 -10.02 8.77 -4.07
CA ASN A 2 -9.96 10.10 -3.47
C ASN A 2 -8.53 10.32 -2.94
N LYS A 3 -7.69 11.03 -3.70
CA LYS A 3 -6.25 11.27 -3.41
C LYS A 3 -5.98 12.06 -2.12
N ALA A 4 -7.02 12.43 -1.38
CA ALA A 4 -6.97 13.50 -0.41
C ALA A 4 -6.97 13.06 1.06
N PHE A 5 -6.92 11.77 1.39
CA PHE A 5 -7.02 11.36 2.80
C PHE A 5 -5.99 10.30 3.20
N ILE A 6 -4.83 10.77 3.64
CA ILE A 6 -3.94 10.00 4.51
C ILE A 6 -4.42 10.16 5.95
N HIS A 7 -4.47 9.06 6.68
CA HIS A 7 -4.85 9.09 8.09
C HIS A 7 -3.86 9.94 8.91
N PRO A 8 -4.29 10.83 9.82
CA PRO A 8 -3.39 11.76 10.54
C PRO A 8 -2.25 11.09 11.33
N ASN A 9 -2.47 9.85 11.77
CA ASN A 9 -1.46 9.07 12.50
C ASN A 9 -0.60 8.18 11.59
N PHE A 10 -0.75 8.25 10.26
CA PHE A 10 0.09 7.50 9.34
C PHE A 10 1.53 8.02 9.42
N SER A 11 2.46 7.09 9.63
CA SER A 11 3.89 7.39 9.68
C SER A 11 4.70 6.23 9.15
N ILE A 12 5.86 6.54 8.59
CA ILE A 12 6.87 5.55 8.18
C ILE A 12 8.08 5.78 9.07
N HIS A 13 8.51 4.74 9.80
CA HIS A 13 9.59 4.83 10.80
C HIS A 13 9.37 5.97 11.83
N GLY A 14 8.11 6.22 12.21
CA GLY A 14 7.73 7.26 13.17
C GLY A 14 7.73 8.69 12.60
N ARG A 15 8.12 8.90 11.34
CA ARG A 15 7.99 10.18 10.66
C ARG A 15 6.60 10.30 10.05
N ALA A 16 5.85 11.35 10.41
CA ALA A 16 4.58 11.65 9.77
C ALA A 16 4.78 11.94 8.27
N ILE A 17 3.95 11.34 7.43
CA ILE A 17 4.05 11.40 5.97
C ILE A 17 2.74 11.97 5.40
N SER A 18 2.83 13.05 4.65
CA SER A 18 1.72 13.58 3.85
C SER A 18 1.60 12.86 2.51
N PHE A 19 0.52 13.12 1.77
CA PHE A 19 0.34 12.50 0.45
C PHE A 19 1.42 12.96 -0.54
N ASP A 20 1.81 14.23 -0.48
CA ASP A 20 2.83 14.78 -1.36
C ASP A 20 4.23 14.19 -1.07
N ASP A 21 4.49 13.83 0.20
CA ASP A 21 5.74 13.18 0.61
C ASP A 21 5.87 11.73 0.07
N LEU A 22 4.75 11.05 -0.22
CA LEU A 22 4.76 9.63 -0.58
C LEU A 22 5.61 9.36 -1.83
N THR A 23 5.62 10.26 -2.80
CA THR A 23 6.42 10.07 -4.02
C THR A 23 7.91 10.02 -3.69
N GLU A 24 8.40 10.99 -2.91
CA GLU A 24 9.82 11.09 -2.52
C GLU A 24 10.23 9.90 -1.64
N VAL A 25 9.42 9.58 -0.63
CA VAL A 25 9.68 8.44 0.26
C VAL A 25 9.74 7.14 -0.51
N SER A 26 8.80 6.92 -1.43
CA SER A 26 8.77 5.70 -2.25
C SER A 26 10.03 5.56 -3.09
N TYR A 27 10.51 6.63 -3.73
CA TYR A 27 11.77 6.60 -4.48
C TYR A 27 12.98 6.34 -3.57
N SER A 28 13.01 6.91 -2.37
CA SER A 28 14.06 6.64 -1.39
C SER A 28 14.08 5.16 -0.98
N LEU A 29 12.92 4.57 -0.68
CA LEU A 29 12.80 3.15 -0.31
C LEU A 29 13.24 2.23 -1.45
N ILE A 30 12.90 2.55 -2.71
CA ILE A 30 13.29 1.75 -3.89
C ILE A 30 14.81 1.79 -4.11
N LYS A 31 15.44 2.95 -3.96
CA LYS A 31 16.87 3.13 -4.25
C LYS A 31 17.74 2.59 -3.13
N GLU A 32 17.45 2.99 -1.90
CA GLU A 32 18.36 2.84 -0.76
C GLU A 32 17.87 1.83 0.29
N GLY A 33 16.62 1.37 0.22
CA GLY A 33 16.04 0.47 1.23
C GLY A 33 16.45 -1.00 1.09
N GLU A 34 16.11 -1.79 2.11
CA GLU A 34 16.21 -3.24 2.14
C GLU A 34 15.29 -3.91 1.11
N GLY A 35 15.51 -5.20 0.82
CA GLY A 35 14.76 -5.92 -0.22
C GLY A 35 13.23 -5.88 -0.08
N TYR A 36 12.70 -5.79 1.14
CA TYR A 36 11.27 -5.63 1.39
C TYR A 36 10.82 -4.17 1.30
N GLU A 37 11.66 -3.21 1.68
CA GLU A 37 11.39 -1.77 1.56
C GLU A 37 11.29 -1.36 0.10
N LYS A 38 12.13 -1.92 -0.77
CA LYS A 38 12.04 -1.69 -2.22
C LYS A 38 10.68 -2.10 -2.78
N GLN A 39 10.14 -3.23 -2.29
CA GLN A 39 8.81 -3.71 -2.70
C GLN A 39 7.70 -2.81 -2.14
N ILE A 40 7.84 -2.31 -0.90
CA ILE A 40 6.92 -1.33 -0.32
C ILE A 40 6.93 -0.03 -1.13
N GLY A 41 8.10 0.51 -1.46
CA GLY A 41 8.21 1.73 -2.25
C GLY A 41 7.60 1.58 -3.65
N ALA A 42 7.84 0.45 -4.32
CA ALA A 42 7.19 0.17 -5.61
C ALA A 42 5.66 0.12 -5.48
N PHE A 43 5.16 -0.57 -4.44
CA PHE A 43 3.72 -0.62 -4.16
C PHE A 43 3.13 0.75 -3.86
N LEU A 44 3.84 1.61 -3.11
CA LEU A 44 3.36 2.95 -2.79
C LEU A 44 3.24 3.84 -4.03
N LEU A 45 4.18 3.74 -4.99
CA LEU A 45 4.05 4.41 -6.29
C LEU A 45 2.81 3.93 -7.06
N ASP A 46 2.60 2.62 -7.14
CA ASP A 46 1.41 2.03 -7.76
C ASP A 46 0.12 2.43 -7.00
N TRP A 47 0.20 2.64 -5.69
CA TRP A 47 -0.94 3.00 -4.85
C TRP A 47 -1.40 4.44 -5.06
N ILE A 48 -0.45 5.39 -5.16
CA ILE A 48 -0.75 6.82 -5.26
C ILE A 48 -1.01 7.30 -6.70
N ASP A 49 -0.73 6.47 -7.70
CA ASP A 49 -0.98 6.82 -9.11
C ASP A 49 -2.49 6.91 -9.44
N ASP A 50 -2.77 7.33 -10.67
CA ASP A 50 -4.13 7.53 -11.18
C ASP A 50 -4.83 6.25 -11.61
N SER A 51 -4.11 5.13 -11.64
CA SER A 51 -4.69 3.84 -11.99
C SER A 51 -5.70 3.42 -10.92
N GLU A 52 -6.84 2.87 -11.37
CA GLU A 52 -7.83 2.27 -10.48
C GLU A 52 -7.40 0.86 -10.02
N ILE A 53 -6.37 0.30 -10.66
CA ILE A 53 -5.92 -1.07 -10.45
C ILE A 53 -4.44 -1.16 -10.08
N ILE A 54 -4.08 -2.20 -9.34
CA ILE A 54 -2.70 -2.63 -9.11
C ILE A 54 -2.54 -4.06 -9.64
N LEU A 55 -1.46 -4.31 -10.39
CA LEU A 55 -1.13 -5.63 -10.89
C LEU A 55 -0.30 -6.38 -9.85
N VAL A 56 -0.84 -7.46 -9.30
CA VAL A 56 -0.12 -8.30 -8.34
C VAL A 56 0.12 -9.70 -8.91
N LYS A 57 1.26 -10.30 -8.53
CA LYS A 57 1.57 -11.69 -8.89
C LYS A 57 1.11 -12.61 -7.78
N THR A 58 0.37 -13.64 -8.15
CA THR A 58 -0.01 -14.73 -7.23
C THR A 58 0.78 -15.97 -7.60
N SER A 59 1.18 -16.78 -6.62
CA SER A 59 1.98 -18.00 -6.85
C SER A 59 1.25 -19.02 -7.74
N GLY A 60 -0.09 -18.97 -7.76
CA GLY A 60 -0.94 -19.91 -8.49
C GLY A 60 -0.85 -21.31 -7.88
N SER A 61 -1.98 -21.92 -7.50
CA SER A 61 -1.98 -23.30 -6.97
C SER A 61 -1.42 -24.33 -7.96
N THR A 62 -1.37 -23.99 -9.26
CA THR A 62 -0.87 -24.84 -10.35
C THR A 62 0.55 -24.46 -10.82
N GLY A 63 1.31 -23.70 -10.03
CA GLY A 63 2.76 -23.55 -10.16
C GLY A 63 3.28 -22.48 -11.13
N LYS A 64 2.45 -21.88 -11.99
CA LYS A 64 2.83 -20.72 -12.79
C LYS A 64 2.24 -19.44 -12.17
N PRO A 65 3.10 -18.49 -11.74
CA PRO A 65 2.59 -17.23 -11.21
C PRO A 65 1.71 -16.51 -12.22
N LYS A 66 0.52 -16.08 -11.79
CA LYS A 66 -0.42 -15.34 -12.62
C LYS A 66 -0.53 -13.90 -12.12
N ALA A 67 -0.39 -12.94 -13.04
CA ALA A 67 -0.71 -11.56 -12.78
C ALA A 67 -2.24 -11.39 -12.72
N ILE A 68 -2.72 -10.76 -11.66
CA ILE A 68 -4.13 -10.37 -11.50
C ILE A 68 -4.21 -8.86 -11.29
N ALA A 69 -5.26 -8.25 -11.83
CA ALA A 69 -5.58 -6.85 -11.57
C ALA A 69 -6.49 -6.77 -10.34
N LEU A 70 -6.05 -6.03 -9.32
CA LEU A 70 -6.86 -5.72 -8.14
C LEU A 70 -7.33 -4.28 -8.22
N GLN A 71 -8.63 -4.04 -8.04
CA GLN A 71 -9.13 -2.68 -7.91
C GLN A 71 -8.74 -2.12 -6.54
N LYS A 72 -8.19 -0.90 -6.52
CA LYS A 72 -7.78 -0.22 -5.28
C LYS A 72 -8.96 -0.06 -4.31
N GLU A 73 -10.16 0.20 -4.83
CA GLU A 73 -11.39 0.28 -4.02
C GLU A 73 -11.67 -1.03 -3.26
N TYR A 74 -11.49 -2.19 -3.91
CA TYR A 74 -11.69 -3.48 -3.25
C TYR A 74 -10.63 -3.74 -2.17
N MET A 75 -9.41 -3.25 -2.37
CA MET A 75 -8.36 -3.31 -1.35
C MET A 75 -8.72 -2.45 -0.13
N VAL A 76 -9.24 -1.23 -0.35
CA VAL A 76 -9.76 -0.36 0.73
C VAL A 76 -10.89 -1.04 1.49
N ASN A 77 -11.89 -1.58 0.79
CA ASN A 77 -13.02 -2.26 1.41
C ASN A 77 -12.58 -3.49 2.22
N SER A 78 -11.62 -4.26 1.70
CA SER A 78 -11.03 -5.40 2.42
C SER A 78 -10.31 -4.96 3.71
N ALA A 79 -9.53 -3.88 3.65
CA ALA A 79 -8.84 -3.32 4.81
C ALA A 79 -9.83 -2.83 5.89
N LEU A 80 -10.90 -2.13 5.48
CA LEU A 80 -11.97 -1.67 6.38
C LEU A 80 -12.71 -2.83 7.05
N ALA A 81 -13.08 -3.86 6.28
CA ALA A 81 -13.72 -5.06 6.80
C ALA A 81 -12.82 -5.79 7.81
N THR A 82 -11.53 -5.92 7.50
CA THR A 82 -10.52 -6.52 8.38
C THR A 82 -10.38 -5.72 9.68
N GLY A 83 -10.26 -4.39 9.59
CA GLY A 83 -10.16 -3.51 10.75
C GLY A 83 -11.40 -3.61 11.65
N SER A 84 -12.59 -3.65 11.07
CA SER A 84 -13.84 -3.84 11.80
C SER A 84 -13.92 -5.22 12.46
N TYR A 85 -13.54 -6.28 11.76
CA TYR A 85 -13.61 -7.66 12.25
C TYR A 85 -12.71 -7.87 13.48
N PHE A 86 -11.48 -7.36 13.42
CA PHE A 86 -10.52 -7.46 14.53
C PHE A 86 -10.62 -6.30 15.54
N ASN A 87 -11.55 -5.36 15.35
CA ASN A 87 -11.71 -4.16 16.17
C ASN A 87 -10.37 -3.38 16.34
N LEU A 88 -9.61 -3.27 15.23
CA LEU A 88 -8.34 -2.55 15.22
C LEU A 88 -8.60 -1.05 15.37
N LYS A 89 -7.92 -0.43 16.33
CA LYS A 89 -7.98 1.02 16.55
C LYS A 89 -6.69 1.68 16.04
N PRO A 90 -6.72 2.96 15.65
CA PRO A 90 -5.48 3.68 15.38
C PRO A 90 -4.52 3.53 16.56
N ASN A 91 -3.27 3.19 16.28
CA ASN A 91 -2.20 2.97 17.26
C ASN A 91 -2.44 1.81 18.26
N SER A 92 -3.39 0.89 18.01
CA SER A 92 -3.47 -0.33 18.81
C SER A 92 -2.44 -1.35 18.32
N THR A 93 -1.59 -1.82 19.23
CA THR A 93 -0.62 -2.92 18.99
C THR A 93 -1.20 -4.28 19.33
#